data_AF-A0A814YNY4-F1
#
_entry.id   AF-A0A814YNY4-F1
#
_cell.length_a   1.000
_cell.length_b   1.000
_cell.length_c   1.000
_cell.angle_alpha   90.00
_cell.angle_beta   90.00
_cell.angle_gamma   90.00
#
_symmetry.space_group_name_H-M   'P 1'
#
loop_
_entity.id
_entity.type
_entity.pdbx_description
1 polymer ?
#
loop_
_entity_poly.entity_id
_entity_poly.type
_entity_poly.pdbx_seq_one_letter_code
_entity_poly.pdbx_strand_id
1 'polypeptide(L)'
;MFVPLSLTNTLTEEILWKNETPNSAFYTRPLALIAEKESVDLIRFINETFEVQEQDLRENKIEFVHGDKKYEISVAIEDSMKDLKVRTMESGLGGAYCLMCETHHTV
;
A
#
# COMPACT_ATOMS: atom_id res chain seq x y z
N MET A 1 -5.25 -5.41 -0.36
CA MET A 1 -6.37 -4.44 -0.33
C MET A 1 -5.79 -3.05 -0.31
N PHE A 2 -6.56 -2.02 -0.67
CA PHE A 2 -6.09 -0.63 -0.56
C PHE A 2 -7.18 0.27 0.02
N VAL A 3 -6.74 1.41 0.58
CA VAL A 3 -7.60 2.46 1.11
C VAL A 3 -7.17 3.79 0.49
N PRO A 4 -8.05 4.51 -0.23
CA PRO A 4 -7.75 5.87 -0.65
C PRO A 4 -7.73 6.78 0.58
N LEU A 5 -6.63 7.51 0.78
CA LEU A 5 -6.43 8.37 1.96
C LEU A 5 -6.73 9.83 1.68
N SER A 6 -6.25 10.36 0.55
CA SER A 6 -6.44 11.76 0.19
C SER A 6 -6.24 11.98 -1.30
N LEU A 7 -6.83 13.06 -1.80
CA LEU A 7 -6.58 13.64 -3.11
C LEU A 7 -6.08 15.06 -2.91
N THR A 8 -4.90 15.36 -3.46
CA THR A 8 -4.23 16.65 -3.30
C THR A 8 -3.94 17.24 -4.67
N ASN A 9 -4.15 18.55 -4.82
CA ASN A 9 -3.69 19.28 -5.98
C ASN A 9 -2.18 19.51 -5.86
N THR A 10 -1.40 18.89 -6.75
CA THR A 10 0.07 18.97 -6.70
C THR A 10 0.63 20.35 -7.01
N LEU A 11 -0.13 21.24 -7.64
CA LEU A 11 0.32 22.60 -7.97
C LEU A 11 0.10 23.58 -6.81
N THR A 12 -0.99 23.41 -6.05
CA THR A 12 -1.38 24.33 -4.97
C THR A 12 -1.17 23.74 -3.58
N GLU A 13 -0.83 22.45 -3.49
CA GLU A 13 -0.77 21.65 -2.26
C GLU A 13 -2.11 21.58 -1.49
N GLU A 14 -3.21 21.98 -2.13
CA GLU A 14 -4.53 21.96 -1.54
C GLU A 14 -5.07 20.53 -1.46
N ILE A 15 -5.57 20.14 -0.29
CA ILE A 15 -6.28 18.87 -0.10
C ILE A 15 -7.70 19.01 -0.66
N LEU A 16 -7.95 18.40 -1.82
CA LEU A 16 -9.25 18.41 -2.49
C LEU A 16 -10.23 17.43 -1.83
N TRP A 17 -9.71 16.33 -1.30
CA TRP A 17 -10.49 15.33 -0.59
C TRP A 17 -9.61 14.58 0.41
N LYS A 18 -10.19 14.19 1.55
CA LYS A 18 -9.54 13.36 2.55
C LYS A 18 -10.53 12.35 3.11
N ASN A 19 -10.06 11.12 3.31
CA ASN A 19 -10.86 10.10 3.95
C ASN A 19 -10.94 10.36 5.46
N GLU A 20 -12.15 10.63 5.95
CA GLU A 20 -12.40 10.89 7.39
C GLU A 20 -12.38 9.60 8.22
N THR A 21 -12.57 8.43 7.60
CA THR A 21 -12.63 7.13 8.28
C THR A 21 -11.80 6.08 7.54
N PRO A 22 -10.46 6.26 7.46
CA PRO A 22 -9.58 5.40 6.64
C PRO A 22 -9.59 3.93 7.06
N ASN A 23 -9.86 3.64 8.34
CA ASN A 23 -9.92 2.27 8.86
C ASN A 23 -11.32 1.63 8.74
N SER A 24 -12.27 2.30 8.09
CA SER A 24 -13.62 1.75 7.88
C SER A 24 -13.62 0.74 6.75
N ALA A 25 -14.30 -0.39 6.97
CA ALA A 25 -14.53 -1.41 5.94
C ALA A 25 -15.21 -0.86 4.67
N PHE A 26 -15.91 0.27 4.77
CA PHE A 26 -16.55 0.92 3.63
C PHE A 26 -15.56 1.46 2.59
N TYR A 27 -14.40 1.95 3.03
CA TYR A 27 -13.37 2.53 2.17
C TYR A 27 -12.26 1.55 1.79
N THR A 28 -12.19 0.41 2.48
CA THR A 28 -11.30 -0.70 2.15
C THR A 28 -11.74 -1.38 0.86
N ARG A 29 -10.93 -1.26 -0.19
CA ARG A 29 -11.16 -1.93 -1.47
C ARG A 29 -10.34 -3.22 -1.56
N PRO A 30 -10.98 -4.39 -1.72
CA PRO A 30 -10.24 -5.64 -1.92
C PRO A 30 -9.52 -5.61 -3.27
N LEU A 31 -8.26 -6.07 -3.29
CA LEU A 31 -7.48 -6.26 -4.53
C LEU A 31 -7.45 -7.74 -4.93
N ALA A 32 -7.30 -8.63 -3.95
CA ALA A 32 -7.34 -10.06 -4.12
C ALA A 32 -8.06 -10.69 -2.91
N LEU A 33 -8.75 -11.80 -3.17
CA LEU A 33 -9.30 -12.71 -2.18
C LEU A 33 -8.74 -14.09 -2.48
N ILE A 34 -7.91 -14.61 -1.59
CA ILE A 34 -7.21 -15.89 -1.79
C ILE A 34 -7.60 -16.82 -0.66
N ALA A 35 -8.15 -17.98 -1.01
CA ALA A 35 -8.63 -18.99 -0.08
C ALA A 35 -7.50 -19.95 0.33
N GLU A 36 -6.40 -19.41 0.83
CA GLU A 36 -5.22 -20.18 1.25
C GLU A 36 -4.75 -19.73 2.63
N LYS A 37 -4.00 -20.60 3.32
CA LYS A 37 -3.38 -20.23 4.59
C LYS A 37 -2.27 -19.22 4.35
N GLU A 38 -2.25 -18.16 5.17
CA GLU A 38 -1.16 -17.20 5.20
C GLU A 38 0.19 -17.89 5.44
N SER A 39 1.11 -17.74 4.48
CA SER A 39 2.44 -18.34 4.45
C SER A 39 3.43 -17.42 3.71
N VAL A 40 4.73 -17.64 3.91
CA VAL A 40 5.79 -16.87 3.25
C VAL A 40 5.69 -17.00 1.72
N ASP A 41 5.45 -18.21 1.21
CA ASP A 41 5.31 -18.45 -0.24
C ASP A 41 4.09 -17.74 -0.82
N LEU A 42 2.97 -17.72 -0.10
CA LEU A 42 1.77 -16.99 -0.52
C LEU A 42 2.03 -15.48 -0.56
N ILE A 43 2.69 -14.93 0.47
CA ILE A 43 3.05 -13.50 0.51
C ILE A 43 3.98 -13.13 -0.65
N ARG A 44 5.01 -13.95 -0.90
CA ARG A 44 5.93 -13.75 -2.03
C ARG A 44 5.16 -13.76 -3.36
N PHE A 45 4.30 -14.76 -3.57
CA PHE A 45 3.47 -14.85 -4.77
C PHE A 45 2.58 -13.62 -4.96
N ILE A 46 1.95 -13.12 -3.89
CA ILE A 46 1.12 -11.91 -3.95
C ILE A 46 1.97 -10.69 -4.33
N ASN A 47 3.13 -10.51 -3.70
CA ASN A 47 4.02 -9.39 -3.98
C ASN A 47 4.48 -9.41 -5.45
N GLU A 48 4.96 -10.56 -5.94
CA GLU A 48 5.36 -10.73 -7.35
C GLU A 48 4.20 -10.48 -8.33
N THR A 49 2.97 -10.83 -7.94
CA THR A 49 1.78 -10.63 -8.78
C THR A 49 1.43 -9.16 -8.97
N PHE A 50 1.68 -8.31 -7.97
CA PHE A 50 1.27 -6.90 -8.00
C PHE A 50 2.44 -5.92 -8.20
N GLU A 51 3.69 -6.35 -8.04
CA GLU A 51 4.89 -5.49 -8.07
C GLU A 51 4.99 -4.68 -9.36
N VAL A 52 4.75 -5.30 -10.52
CA VAL A 52 4.85 -4.61 -11.82
C VAL A 52 3.83 -3.49 -11.93
N GLN A 53 2.58 -3.73 -11.53
CA GLN A 53 1.52 -2.73 -11.58
C GLN A 53 1.70 -1.67 -10.50
N GLU A 54 2.20 -2.02 -9.33
CA GLU A 54 2.54 -1.06 -8.29
C GLU A 54 3.63 -0.09 -8.77
N GLN A 55 4.68 -0.62 -9.40
CA GLN A 55 5.77 0.19 -9.95
C GLN A 55 5.25 1.11 -11.07
N ASP A 56 4.43 0.59 -11.98
CA ASP A 56 3.79 1.37 -13.03
C ASP A 56 2.97 2.53 -12.45
N LEU A 57 2.17 2.29 -11.40
CA LEU A 57 1.38 3.33 -10.73
C LEU A 57 2.23 4.39 -10.02
N ARG A 58 3.44 4.03 -9.56
CA ARG A 58 4.36 4.95 -8.89
C ARG A 58 5.11 5.83 -9.90
N GLU A 59 5.47 5.28 -11.04
CA GLU A 59 6.28 5.96 -12.06
C GLU A 59 5.42 6.74 -13.06
N ASN A 60 4.25 6.20 -13.40
CA ASN A 60 3.39 6.73 -14.45
C ASN A 60 2.15 7.42 -13.88
N LYS A 61 1.65 8.38 -14.64
CA LYS A 61 0.36 9.04 -14.34
C LYS A 61 -0.78 8.24 -14.93
N ILE A 62 -1.89 8.18 -14.19
CA ILE A 62 -3.14 7.64 -14.68
C ILE A 62 -3.93 8.78 -15.34
N GLU A 63 -4.26 8.60 -16.61
CA GLU A 63 -5.18 9.50 -17.30
C GLU A 63 -6.60 8.97 -17.18
N PHE A 64 -7.56 9.83 -16.81
CA PHE A 64 -8.97 9.49 -16.87
C PHE A 64 -9.82 10.68 -17.32
N VAL A 65 -10.97 10.36 -17.89
CA VAL A 65 -11.94 11.36 -18.38
C VAL A 65 -13.16 11.33 -17.46
N HIS A 66 -13.56 12.50 -16.98
CA HIS A 66 -14.78 12.67 -16.18
C HIS A 66 -15.60 13.83 -16.74
N GLY A 67 -16.76 13.51 -17.34
CA GLY A 67 -17.51 14.45 -18.17
C GLY A 67 -16.68 14.86 -19.40
N ASP A 68 -16.59 16.16 -19.65
CA ASP A 68 -15.84 16.73 -20.78
C ASP A 68 -14.39 17.10 -20.42
N LYS A 69 -13.90 16.67 -19.25
CA LYS A 69 -12.57 17.03 -18.75
C LYS A 69 -11.67 15.80 -18.65
N LYS A 70 -10.43 15.97 -19.10
CA LYS A 70 -9.34 15.01 -18.90
C LYS A 70 -8.55 15.40 -17.65
N TYR A 71 -8.24 14.40 -16.83
CA TYR A 71 -7.48 14.53 -15.61
C TYR A 71 -6.28 13.58 -15.66
N GLU A 72 -5.19 14.00 -15.04
CA GLU A 72 -4.02 13.16 -14.79
C GLU A 72 -3.83 13.02 -13.28
N ILE A 73 -3.63 11.79 -12.79
CA ILE A 73 -3.37 11.50 -11.38
C ILE A 73 -2.01 10.83 -11.25
N SER A 74 -1.17 11.36 -10.35
CA SER A 74 -0.03 10.64 -9.79
C SER A 74 -0.49 9.91 -8.53
N VAL A 75 -0.07 8.65 -8.36
CA VAL A 75 -0.46 7.83 -7.19
C VAL A 75 0.73 7.65 -6.26
N ALA A 76 0.56 8.04 -5.00
CA ALA A 76 1.48 7.69 -3.92
C ALA A 76 0.92 6.48 -3.16
N ILE A 77 1.69 5.39 -3.11
CA ILE A 77 1.29 4.14 -2.46
C ILE A 77 2.11 3.96 -1.17
N GLU A 78 1.41 3.75 -0.06
CA GLU A 78 2.00 3.59 1.28
C GLU A 78 1.66 2.20 1.85
N ASP A 79 2.69 1.41 2.16
CA ASP A 79 2.54 0.07 2.73
C ASP A 79 2.56 0.10 4.27
N SER A 80 1.42 0.52 4.83
CA SER A 80 1.28 0.73 6.28
C SER A 80 0.44 -0.34 7.00
N MET A 81 -0.38 -1.10 6.28
CA MET A 81 -1.41 -1.97 6.87
C MET A 81 -0.98 -3.42 7.14
N LYS A 82 0.28 -3.77 6.86
CA LYS A 82 0.83 -5.09 7.23
C LYS A 82 1.01 -5.18 8.73
N ASP A 83 0.41 -6.21 9.34
CA ASP A 83 0.64 -6.52 10.74
C ASP A 83 2.10 -6.97 10.99
N LEU A 84 2.50 -7.02 12.26
CA LEU A 84 3.86 -7.37 12.63
C LEU A 84 4.26 -8.77 12.13
N LYS A 85 3.33 -9.72 12.10
CA LYS A 85 3.60 -11.10 11.69
C LYS A 85 3.94 -11.15 10.20
N VAL A 86 3.18 -10.46 9.36
CA VAL A 86 3.45 -10.35 7.91
C VAL A 86 4.79 -9.66 7.67
N ARG A 87 5.05 -8.53 8.33
CA ARG A 87 6.34 -7.82 8.18
C ARG A 87 7.54 -8.66 8.64
N THR A 88 7.36 -9.43 9.71
CA THR A 88 8.36 -10.38 10.21
C THR A 88 8.62 -11.49 9.17
N MET A 89 7.57 -12.06 8.58
CA MET A 89 7.69 -13.07 7.52
C MET A 89 8.41 -12.53 6.27
N GLU A 90 8.17 -11.28 5.88
CA GLU A 90 8.84 -10.64 4.73
C GLU A 90 10.31 -10.30 4.99
N SER A 91 10.63 -9.82 6.21
CA SER A 91 12.01 -9.46 6.58
C SER A 91 12.92 -10.66 6.85
N GLY A 92 12.34 -11.85 7.07
CA GLY A 92 13.09 -13.04 7.50
C GLY A 92 13.62 -12.95 8.93
N LEU A 93 13.29 -11.89 9.67
CA LEU A 93 13.66 -11.73 11.07
C LEU A 93 12.73 -12.57 11.97
N GLY A 94 13.19 -12.92 13.18
CA GLY A 94 12.31 -13.54 14.17
C GLY A 94 11.32 -12.52 14.76
N GLY A 95 10.17 -12.98 15.27
CA GLY A 95 9.12 -12.08 15.80
C GLY A 95 9.48 -11.26 17.05
N ALA A 96 10.67 -11.48 17.62
CA ALA A 96 11.20 -10.72 18.76
C ALA A 96 12.06 -9.51 18.36
N TYR A 97 12.39 -9.36 17.07
CA TYR A 97 13.25 -8.30 16.57
C TYR A 97 12.45 -7.04 16.22
N CYS A 98 13.00 -5.87 16.53
CA CYS A 98 12.46 -4.61 16.03
C CYS A 98 12.74 -4.50 14.53
N LEU A 99 11.70 -4.20 13.73
CA LEU A 99 11.82 -4.07 12.27
C LEU A 99 12.21 -2.66 11.81
N MET A 100 12.23 -1.68 12.72
CA MET A 100 12.45 -0.26 12.38
C MET A 100 13.84 0.26 12.78
N CYS A 101 14.55 -0.42 13.68
CA CYS A 101 15.87 -0.01 14.14
C CYS A 101 16.78 -1.21 14.43
N GLU A 102 18.08 -1.01 14.26
CA GLU A 102 19.08 -1.96 14.75
C GLU A 102 19.04 -1.99 16.27
N THR A 103 18.79 -3.18 16.83
CA THR A 103 18.99 -3.40 18.27
C THR A 103 20.48 -3.71 18.46
N HIS A 104 21.25 -2.72 18.90
CA HIS A 104 22.66 -2.93 19.25
C HIS A 104 22.76 -3.96 20.37
N HIS A 105 23.16 -5.18 20.04
CA HIS A 105 23.58 -6.16 21.02
C HIS A 105 25.07 -5.94 21.32
N THR A 106 25.38 -5.38 22.49
CA THR A 106 26.67 -5.63 23.13
C THR A 106 26.74 -7.13 23.43
N VAL A 107 27.55 -7.84 22.65
CA VAL A 107 28.07 -9.16 23.01
C VAL A 107 29.21 -8.97 24.00
#